data_AF-A0A0D3GGB4-F1
#
_entry.id   AF-A0A0D3GGB4-F1
#
_cell.length_a   1.000
_cell.length_b   1.000
_cell.length_c   1.000
_cell.angle_alpha   90.00
_cell.angle_beta   90.00
_cell.angle_gamma   90.00
#
_symmetry.space_group_name_H-M   'P 1'
#
loop_
_entity.id
_entity.type
_entity.pdbx_description
1 polymer ?
#
loop_
_entity_poly.entity_id
_entity_poly.type
_entity_poly.pdbx_seq_one_letter_code
_entity_poly.pdbx_strand_id
1 'polypeptide(L)'
;MAAATAAAHHMLVLAPRADDSGAQSGWGRKRVWEKTGKGESITRGAHDWQANLDWPYLAIEGGSLVMGSSELRSPTLNLSIACPQLTPAASTFPAAASNYCQLDELLTEEEKDLQIKVRQFMENEVAPIISKFWEKAEFPFHLIPKMSTLGIAGGTIKALSEPNHGSDASSLNTTARKVPGGWILNGQKRWPANSSFADIFVVLACNTSTNQINGFIVNGGAPGLKISKIDNKMSLRVVQNCDILLEDVFVPDDDRLPGANSFQDLVKIYSISPHTIGDTDLTDYVAYIQALSFSRVIVAWISIGIAAGVYDACLRHLGERKQFGAPLAAFQLNQEKLVWLLGWRLYKLHDSGRMTTGQASLGKAWITKKARETVALGRELLGGNGIVTDFHVGKAFCDMESLYTYEGSYEVNALIVARDITGIASIRPASRL
;
A
#
# COMPACT_ATOMS: atom_id res chain seq x y z
N MET A 1 -11.54 6.21 0.68
CA MET A 1 -11.18 6.25 -0.75
C MET A 1 -9.77 5.74 -1.01
N ALA A 2 -8.72 6.25 -0.33
CA ALA A 2 -7.37 5.95 -0.78
C ALA A 2 -6.61 4.77 -0.18
N ALA A 3 -7.01 4.16 0.94
CA ALA A 3 -6.44 2.86 1.31
C ALA A 3 -6.75 1.78 0.24
N ALA A 4 -7.83 2.00 -0.52
CA ALA A 4 -8.16 1.20 -1.66
C ALA A 4 -7.80 1.82 -2.99
N THR A 5 -7.30 3.05 -3.06
CA THR A 5 -6.53 3.52 -4.22
C THR A 5 -5.09 3.01 -4.12
N ALA A 6 -4.55 2.77 -2.92
CA ALA A 6 -3.32 2.00 -2.74
C ALA A 6 -3.53 0.52 -3.11
N ALA A 7 -4.66 -0.08 -2.69
CA ALA A 7 -5.04 -1.41 -3.17
C ALA A 7 -5.34 -1.37 -4.68
N ALA A 8 -6.20 -0.47 -5.16
CA ALA A 8 -6.58 -0.29 -6.57
C ALA A 8 -5.49 0.30 -7.46
N HIS A 9 -4.32 0.71 -6.96
CA HIS A 9 -3.16 1.04 -7.78
C HIS A 9 -2.23 -0.17 -7.91
N HIS A 10 -2.20 -1.03 -6.89
CA HIS A 10 -1.48 -2.30 -6.94
C HIS A 10 -2.32 -3.45 -7.55
N MET A 11 -3.64 -3.35 -7.57
CA MET A 11 -4.61 -4.33 -8.12
C MET A 11 -4.78 -4.25 -9.64
N LEU A 12 -4.04 -3.37 -10.34
CA LEU A 12 -4.33 -2.96 -11.73
C LEU A 12 -3.75 -3.83 -12.84
N VAL A 13 -3.29 -5.02 -12.54
CA VAL A 13 -2.81 -5.94 -13.56
C VAL A 13 -3.76 -7.12 -13.54
N LEU A 14 -4.22 -7.52 -14.72
CA LEU A 14 -4.94 -8.76 -15.10
C LEU A 14 -6.27 -8.51 -15.83
N ALA A 15 -6.21 -8.51 -17.17
CA ALA A 15 -7.05 -9.36 -18.04
C ALA A 15 -6.72 -9.13 -19.54
N PRO A 16 -6.30 -10.16 -20.30
CA PRO A 16 -6.72 -10.34 -21.68
C PRO A 16 -8.07 -11.08 -21.74
N ARG A 17 -8.77 -10.92 -22.86
CA ARG A 17 -10.11 -11.46 -23.16
C ARG A 17 -10.24 -12.97 -22.87
N ALA A 18 -11.39 -13.34 -22.30
CA ALA A 18 -11.77 -14.71 -22.07
C ALA A 18 -12.07 -15.42 -23.40
N ASP A 19 -11.26 -16.42 -23.73
CA ASP A 19 -11.59 -17.44 -24.72
C ASP A 19 -11.79 -18.78 -23.96
N ASP A 20 -12.92 -19.42 -24.24
CA ASP A 20 -13.41 -20.64 -23.59
C ASP A 20 -12.48 -21.86 -23.78
N SER A 21 -12.06 -22.50 -22.69
CA SER A 21 -12.00 -23.97 -22.59
C SER A 21 -11.68 -24.41 -21.15
N GLY A 22 -12.54 -25.26 -20.60
CA GLY A 22 -12.46 -25.71 -19.21
C GLY A 22 -11.58 -26.93 -18.98
N ALA A 23 -11.10 -27.08 -17.74
CA ALA A 23 -10.82 -28.38 -17.12
C ALA A 23 -10.74 -28.24 -15.59
N GLN A 24 -11.48 -29.10 -14.88
CA GLN A 24 -11.47 -29.24 -13.42
C GLN A 24 -10.45 -30.29 -12.95
N SER A 25 -9.79 -30.04 -11.82
CA SER A 25 -9.41 -31.04 -10.80
C SER A 25 -9.10 -30.26 -9.50
N GLY A 26 -9.55 -30.59 -8.29
CA GLY A 26 -9.79 -31.88 -7.65
C GLY A 26 -8.64 -32.12 -6.65
N TRP A 27 -8.96 -32.44 -5.39
CA TRP A 27 -8.11 -33.00 -4.30
C TRP A 27 -8.03 -32.15 -3.02
N GLY A 28 -8.91 -32.48 -2.06
CA GLY A 28 -8.74 -32.20 -0.65
C GLY A 28 -8.27 -33.44 0.11
N ARG A 29 -7.47 -33.27 1.17
CA ARG A 29 -7.34 -34.23 2.28
C ARG A 29 -6.92 -33.51 3.57
N LYS A 30 -7.79 -33.60 4.58
CA LYS A 30 -7.52 -33.31 6.00
C LYS A 30 -6.53 -34.33 6.57
N ARG A 31 -5.61 -33.92 7.45
CA ARG A 31 -4.92 -34.81 8.37
C ARG A 31 -5.13 -34.37 9.82
N VAL A 32 -5.56 -35.33 10.62
CA VAL A 32 -5.73 -35.31 12.08
C VAL A 32 -4.38 -35.69 12.72
N TRP A 33 -4.00 -35.02 13.80
CA TRP A 33 -2.79 -35.34 14.57
C TRP A 33 -3.16 -36.10 15.85
N GLU A 34 -2.58 -37.29 16.04
CA GLU A 34 -2.59 -38.05 17.30
C GLU A 34 -1.38 -37.70 18.16
N LYS A 35 -1.59 -37.59 19.48
CA LYS A 35 -0.54 -37.42 20.49
C LYS A 35 -0.02 -38.79 20.94
N THR A 36 1.28 -39.00 20.86
CA THR A 36 1.98 -40.05 21.61
C THR A 36 2.88 -39.40 22.64
N GLY A 37 2.59 -39.62 23.92
CA GLY A 37 3.43 -39.18 25.03
C GLY A 37 4.62 -40.11 25.26
N LYS A 38 5.74 -39.52 25.66
CA LYS A 38 6.75 -40.06 26.59
C LYS A 38 7.74 -38.93 26.88
N GLY A 39 7.85 -38.56 28.15
CA GLY A 39 8.75 -37.52 28.63
C GLY A 39 10.14 -38.05 28.96
N GLU A 40 11.07 -37.13 29.11
CA GLU A 40 12.27 -37.27 29.95
C GLU A 40 12.72 -35.86 30.37
N SER A 41 13.06 -35.72 31.66
CA SER A 41 13.38 -34.47 32.33
C SER A 41 14.87 -34.15 32.22
N ILE A 42 15.18 -32.86 32.07
CA ILE A 42 16.53 -32.33 32.27
C ILE A 42 16.41 -31.18 33.28
N THR A 43 16.88 -31.41 34.50
CA THR A 43 17.02 -30.38 35.53
C THR A 43 18.38 -29.70 35.42
N ARG A 44 18.40 -28.38 35.15
CA ARG A 44 19.49 -27.48 35.54
C ARG A 44 18.90 -26.23 36.18
N GLY A 45 19.42 -25.91 37.37
CA GLY A 45 18.85 -24.99 38.33
C GLY A 45 18.74 -23.54 37.86
N ALA A 46 17.64 -22.92 38.25
CA ALA A 46 17.47 -21.47 38.23
C ALA A 46 17.37 -20.99 39.68
N HIS A 47 18.20 -19.98 39.99
CA HIS A 47 18.23 -19.29 41.26
C HIS A 47 16.91 -18.58 41.56
N ASP A 48 16.66 -18.55 42.87
CA ASP A 48 15.54 -18.00 43.61
C ASP A 48 15.19 -16.54 43.22
N TRP A 49 13.97 -16.35 42.71
CA TRP A 49 13.29 -15.05 42.64
C TRP A 49 11.88 -15.22 43.20
N GLN A 50 11.76 -15.43 44.52
CA GLN A 50 10.50 -15.21 45.23
C GLN A 50 10.21 -13.71 45.27
N ALA A 51 9.42 -13.24 44.31
CA ALA A 51 8.70 -11.97 44.41
C ALA A 51 7.21 -12.27 44.54
N ASN A 52 6.67 -11.98 45.72
CA ASN A 52 5.24 -12.00 46.07
C ASN A 52 4.39 -11.26 45.03
N LEU A 53 3.79 -12.01 44.11
CA LEU A 53 2.72 -11.53 43.25
C LEU A 53 1.55 -12.51 43.36
N ASP A 54 0.63 -12.22 44.29
CA ASP A 54 -0.68 -12.84 44.36
C ASP A 54 -1.49 -12.44 43.10
N TRP A 55 -1.27 -13.15 41.99
CA TRP A 55 -2.19 -13.13 40.86
C TRP A 55 -3.29 -14.16 41.12
N PRO A 56 -4.57 -13.77 41.25
CA PRO A 56 -5.68 -14.68 41.53
C PRO A 56 -5.99 -15.69 40.41
N TYR A 57 -5.19 -15.74 39.34
CA TYR A 57 -5.35 -16.60 38.17
C TYR A 57 -4.25 -17.67 38.01
N LEU A 58 -3.31 -17.75 38.96
CA LEU A 58 -2.23 -18.74 38.94
C LEU A 58 -2.39 -19.70 40.12
N ALA A 59 -3.23 -20.72 39.95
CA ALA A 59 -3.25 -21.86 40.87
C ALA A 59 -2.18 -22.88 40.42
N ILE A 60 -1.26 -23.23 41.32
CA ILE A 60 -0.31 -24.33 41.10
C ILE A 60 -0.91 -25.57 41.76
N GLU A 61 -1.48 -26.48 40.95
CA GLU A 61 -1.84 -27.82 41.40
C GLU A 61 -0.83 -28.83 40.83
N GLY A 62 -0.22 -29.65 41.70
CA GLY A 62 0.57 -30.81 41.29
C GLY A 62 1.83 -30.54 40.48
N GLY A 63 2.42 -29.34 40.57
CA GLY A 63 3.67 -29.01 39.87
C GLY A 63 3.54 -28.76 38.36
N SER A 64 2.31 -28.59 37.86
CA SER A 64 2.04 -28.19 36.47
C SER A 64 1.19 -26.93 36.44
N LEU A 65 1.55 -25.98 35.57
CA LEU A 65 0.82 -24.73 35.40
C LEU A 65 -0.51 -25.02 34.68
N VAL A 66 -1.61 -25.13 35.43
CA VAL A 66 -2.95 -25.31 34.86
C VAL A 66 -3.60 -23.94 34.70
N MET A 67 -3.52 -23.35 33.50
CA MET A 67 -4.35 -22.18 33.16
C MET A 67 -5.81 -22.63 32.97
N GLY A 68 -6.55 -22.69 34.06
CA GLY A 68 -7.99 -22.90 34.05
C GLY A 68 -8.72 -21.56 33.96
N SER A 69 -9.09 -21.11 32.76
CA SER A 69 -10.24 -20.21 32.64
C SER A 69 -11.02 -20.54 31.37
N SER A 70 -12.29 -20.88 31.56
CA SER A 70 -13.27 -21.09 30.49
C SER A 70 -13.52 -19.79 29.69
N GLU A 71 -13.17 -18.63 30.24
CA GLU A 71 -13.34 -17.31 29.61
C GLU A 71 -12.20 -16.93 28.64
N LEU A 72 -11.00 -17.51 28.78
CA LEU A 72 -9.83 -17.25 27.93
C LEU A 72 -10.03 -17.61 26.44
N ARG A 73 -11.10 -18.32 26.08
CA ARG A 73 -11.40 -18.76 24.70
C ARG A 73 -12.75 -18.27 24.17
N SER A 74 -13.34 -17.25 24.78
CA SER A 74 -14.57 -16.66 24.26
C SER A 74 -14.30 -15.90 22.95
N PRO A 75 -15.20 -15.99 21.95
CA PRO A 75 -15.06 -15.20 20.73
C PRO A 75 -15.18 -13.71 21.03
N THR A 76 -14.55 -12.87 20.21
CA THR A 76 -14.60 -11.40 20.35
C THR A 76 -16.06 -10.91 20.39
N LEU A 77 -16.35 -10.01 21.33
CA LEU A 77 -17.66 -9.38 21.44
C LEU A 77 -18.02 -8.60 20.18
N ASN A 78 -19.31 -8.61 19.82
CA ASN A 78 -19.82 -7.76 18.74
C ASN A 78 -19.63 -6.27 19.09
N LEU A 79 -19.18 -5.46 18.14
CA LEU A 79 -18.91 -4.04 18.35
C LEU A 79 -20.13 -3.23 18.80
N SER A 80 -21.34 -3.61 18.38
CA SER A 80 -22.58 -2.96 18.85
C SER A 80 -22.79 -3.11 20.36
N ILE A 81 -22.24 -4.17 20.96
CA ILE A 81 -22.27 -4.42 22.41
C ILE A 81 -21.04 -3.80 23.08
N ALA A 82 -19.85 -3.98 22.49
CA ALA A 82 -18.59 -3.50 23.07
C ALA A 82 -18.46 -1.97 23.04
N CYS A 83 -19.03 -1.30 22.03
CA CYS A 83 -18.98 0.15 21.89
C CYS A 83 -20.31 0.73 21.34
N PRO A 84 -21.40 0.69 22.13
CA PRO A 84 -22.76 1.01 21.64
C PRO A 84 -22.96 2.46 21.21
N GLN A 85 -22.07 3.38 21.63
CA GLN A 85 -22.16 4.79 21.23
C GLN A 85 -21.63 5.06 19.82
N LEU A 86 -20.92 4.12 19.20
CA LEU A 86 -20.14 4.36 18.00
C LEU A 86 -20.57 3.48 16.84
N THR A 87 -20.54 4.05 15.64
CA THR A 87 -20.78 3.31 14.40
C THR A 87 -19.45 2.76 13.83
N PRO A 88 -19.26 1.43 13.77
CA PRO A 88 -18.08 0.83 13.13
C PRO A 88 -18.00 1.18 11.64
N ALA A 89 -16.80 1.34 11.11
CA ALA A 89 -16.62 1.75 9.73
C ALA A 89 -16.97 0.64 8.71
N ALA A 90 -16.99 -0.62 9.15
CA ALA A 90 -17.49 -1.75 8.37
C ALA A 90 -19.02 -1.84 8.29
N SER A 91 -19.75 -1.15 9.18
CA SER A 91 -21.23 -1.15 9.18
C SER A 91 -21.81 -0.06 8.29
N THR A 92 -21.31 1.17 8.45
CA THR A 92 -21.66 2.32 7.63
C THR A 92 -20.39 3.13 7.45
N PHE A 93 -20.01 3.44 6.21
CA PHE A 93 -18.86 4.29 5.94
C PHE A 93 -19.20 5.77 6.25
N PRO A 94 -18.27 6.59 6.76
CA PRO A 94 -18.53 8.01 7.03
C PRO A 94 -18.95 8.79 5.76
N ALA A 95 -19.93 9.70 5.92
CA ALA A 95 -20.27 10.67 4.87
C ALA A 95 -19.09 11.62 4.61
N ALA A 96 -18.93 12.11 3.37
CA ALA A 96 -17.83 13.05 3.07
C ALA A 96 -18.17 14.47 3.51
N ALA A 97 -17.73 14.80 4.72
CA ALA A 97 -17.69 16.17 5.21
C ALA A 97 -16.36 16.87 4.85
N SER A 98 -15.37 16.11 4.40
CA SER A 98 -14.02 16.59 4.06
C SER A 98 -13.97 17.52 2.85
N ASN A 99 -15.04 17.65 2.05
CA ASN A 99 -15.10 18.57 0.90
C ASN A 99 -15.42 20.03 1.29
N TYR A 100 -14.69 20.55 2.28
CA TYR A 100 -14.92 21.91 2.82
C TYR A 100 -14.65 23.02 1.79
N CYS A 101 -13.67 22.84 0.91
CA CYS A 101 -13.29 23.82 -0.12
C CYS A 101 -13.97 23.58 -1.48
N GLN A 102 -15.05 22.78 -1.54
CA GLN A 102 -15.82 22.53 -2.76
C GLN A 102 -14.96 22.12 -3.97
N LEU A 103 -13.94 21.28 -3.76
CA LEU A 103 -13.01 20.88 -4.82
C LEU A 103 -13.67 20.13 -5.96
N ASP A 104 -14.87 19.60 -5.74
CA ASP A 104 -15.66 18.96 -6.79
C ASP A 104 -16.02 19.97 -7.89
N GLU A 105 -16.08 21.28 -7.61
CA GLU A 105 -16.27 22.32 -8.64
C GLU A 105 -15.11 22.41 -9.64
N LEU A 106 -13.94 21.86 -9.29
CA LEU A 106 -12.78 21.80 -10.17
C LEU A 106 -12.78 20.58 -11.09
N LEU A 107 -13.75 19.67 -10.92
CA LEU A 107 -13.89 18.45 -11.72
C LEU A 107 -14.91 18.66 -12.82
N THR A 108 -14.65 18.07 -13.98
CA THR A 108 -15.66 17.87 -15.01
C THR A 108 -16.79 16.97 -14.52
N GLU A 109 -17.96 17.02 -15.16
CA GLU A 109 -19.08 16.14 -14.78
C GLU A 109 -18.73 14.65 -14.94
N GLU A 110 -17.95 14.29 -15.96
CA GLU A 110 -17.47 12.91 -16.14
C GLU A 110 -16.57 12.46 -14.98
N GLU A 111 -15.66 13.32 -14.52
CA GLU A 111 -14.81 13.02 -13.37
C GLU A 111 -15.60 12.91 -12.07
N LYS A 112 -16.66 13.72 -11.88
CA LYS A 112 -17.56 13.62 -10.73
C LYS A 112 -18.33 12.30 -10.73
N ASP A 113 -18.89 11.92 -11.87
CA ASP A 113 -19.62 10.66 -12.02
C ASP A 113 -18.71 9.47 -11.74
N LEU A 114 -17.47 9.49 -12.24
CA LEU A 114 -16.47 8.49 -11.94
C LEU A 114 -16.13 8.45 -10.45
N GLN A 115 -15.92 9.62 -9.82
CA GLN A 115 -15.64 9.71 -8.39
C GLN A 115 -16.76 9.10 -7.54
N ILE A 116 -18.03 9.40 -7.86
CA ILE A 116 -19.20 8.87 -7.18
C ILE A 116 -19.31 7.35 -7.37
N LYS A 117 -19.14 6.86 -8.61
CA LYS A 117 -19.17 5.43 -8.94
C LYS A 117 -18.13 4.66 -8.15
N VAL A 118 -16.88 5.15 -8.13
CA VAL A 118 -15.79 4.53 -7.37
C VAL A 118 -16.10 4.55 -5.88
N ARG A 119 -16.60 5.67 -5.35
CA ARG A 119 -16.96 5.78 -3.93
C ARG A 119 -18.03 4.75 -3.53
N GLN A 120 -19.11 4.65 -4.30
CA GLN A 120 -20.20 3.70 -4.00
C GLN A 120 -19.69 2.27 -4.00
N PHE A 121 -18.88 1.89 -4.98
CA PHE A 121 -18.21 0.59 -4.98
C PHE A 121 -17.39 0.37 -3.70
N MET A 122 -16.58 1.37 -3.33
CA MET A 122 -15.72 1.31 -2.16
C MET A 122 -16.48 1.13 -0.84
N GLU A 123 -17.60 1.84 -0.69
CA GLU A 123 -18.45 1.79 0.51
C GLU A 123 -19.25 0.48 0.59
N ASN A 124 -19.74 -0.03 -0.54
CA ASN A 124 -20.61 -1.21 -0.57
C ASN A 124 -19.85 -2.53 -0.59
N GLU A 125 -18.72 -2.60 -1.30
CA GLU A 125 -18.02 -3.86 -1.60
C GLU A 125 -16.74 -4.05 -0.78
N VAL A 126 -16.08 -2.96 -0.40
CA VAL A 126 -14.76 -3.04 0.25
C VAL A 126 -14.82 -2.71 1.74
N ALA A 127 -15.46 -1.61 2.13
CA ALA A 127 -15.54 -1.19 3.53
C ALA A 127 -16.05 -2.28 4.49
N PRO A 128 -17.05 -3.11 4.13
CA PRO A 128 -17.56 -4.15 5.03
C PRO A 128 -16.57 -5.28 5.33
N ILE A 129 -15.60 -5.53 4.45
CA ILE A 129 -14.70 -6.68 4.53
C ILE A 129 -13.25 -6.31 4.85
N ILE A 130 -12.85 -5.05 4.63
CA ILE A 130 -11.44 -4.66 4.59
C ILE A 130 -10.69 -4.91 5.89
N SER A 131 -11.31 -4.69 7.06
CA SER A 131 -10.64 -4.91 8.35
C SER A 131 -10.22 -6.36 8.55
N LYS A 132 -11.08 -7.32 8.15
CA LYS A 132 -10.80 -8.75 8.23
C LYS A 132 -9.63 -9.14 7.33
N PHE A 133 -9.61 -8.64 6.09
CA PHE A 133 -8.52 -8.92 5.14
C PHE A 133 -7.21 -8.25 5.57
N TRP A 134 -7.27 -7.01 6.08
CA TRP A 134 -6.10 -6.29 6.56
C TRP A 134 -5.48 -6.97 7.77
N GLU A 135 -6.29 -7.42 8.74
CA GLU A 135 -5.80 -8.13 9.92
C GLU A 135 -5.07 -9.43 9.52
N LYS A 136 -5.65 -10.20 8.60
CA LYS A 136 -5.05 -11.45 8.09
C LYS A 136 -3.89 -11.26 7.11
N ALA A 137 -3.63 -10.02 6.67
CA ALA A 137 -2.73 -9.72 5.56
C ALA A 137 -3.07 -10.49 4.28
N GLU A 138 -4.35 -10.71 4.02
CA GLU A 138 -4.87 -11.42 2.84
C GLU A 138 -5.40 -10.43 1.80
N PHE A 139 -5.35 -10.82 0.53
CA PHE A 139 -5.88 -10.03 -0.58
C PHE A 139 -7.29 -10.53 -0.98
N PRO A 140 -8.27 -9.64 -1.17
CA PRO A 140 -9.64 -10.02 -1.53
C PRO A 140 -9.80 -10.29 -3.03
N PHE A 141 -9.32 -11.44 -3.51
CA PHE A 141 -9.32 -11.80 -4.95
C PHE A 141 -10.69 -11.71 -5.65
N HIS A 142 -11.77 -12.00 -4.92
CA HIS A 142 -13.14 -11.91 -5.45
C HIS A 142 -13.57 -10.48 -5.84
N LEU A 143 -12.83 -9.45 -5.42
CA LEU A 143 -13.08 -8.06 -5.83
C LEU A 143 -12.50 -7.73 -7.21
N ILE A 144 -11.50 -8.47 -7.72
CA ILE A 144 -10.85 -8.15 -9.00
C ILE A 144 -11.88 -8.05 -10.15
N PRO A 145 -12.79 -9.03 -10.36
CA PRO A 145 -13.77 -8.94 -11.45
C PRO A 145 -14.79 -7.80 -11.26
N LYS A 146 -15.07 -7.38 -10.03
CA LYS A 146 -15.98 -6.25 -9.78
C LYS A 146 -15.27 -4.91 -9.98
N MET A 147 -13.97 -4.84 -9.69
CA MET A 147 -13.18 -3.65 -9.92
C MET A 147 -12.96 -3.40 -11.41
N SER A 148 -12.85 -4.45 -12.23
CA SER A 148 -12.68 -4.29 -13.69
C SER A 148 -13.86 -3.57 -14.34
N THR A 149 -15.09 -3.75 -13.82
CA THR A 149 -16.30 -3.06 -14.34
C THR A 149 -16.30 -1.55 -14.06
N LEU A 150 -15.40 -1.06 -13.19
CA LEU A 150 -15.24 0.37 -12.97
C LEU A 150 -14.53 1.05 -14.14
N GLY A 151 -13.74 0.31 -14.94
CA GLY A 151 -12.99 0.86 -16.07
C GLY A 151 -11.81 1.74 -15.65
N ILE A 152 -11.33 1.60 -14.40
CA ILE A 152 -10.25 2.42 -13.82
C ILE A 152 -8.89 1.71 -13.82
N ALA A 153 -8.79 0.55 -14.48
CA ALA A 153 -7.56 -0.23 -14.56
C ALA A 153 -6.70 0.17 -15.76
N GLY A 154 -5.37 0.12 -15.59
CA GLY A 154 -4.41 0.51 -16.63
C GLY A 154 -2.97 0.71 -16.17
N GLY A 155 -2.64 0.34 -14.92
CA GLY A 155 -1.27 0.39 -14.39
C GLY A 155 -0.52 -0.93 -14.55
N THR A 156 0.74 -0.96 -14.13
CA THR A 156 1.59 -2.16 -14.15
C THR A 156 2.27 -2.40 -12.81
N ILE A 157 2.51 -3.66 -12.47
CA ILE A 157 3.38 -4.02 -11.34
C ILE A 157 4.83 -3.80 -11.77
N LYS A 158 5.55 -3.00 -10.98
CA LYS A 158 6.92 -2.59 -11.27
C LYS A 158 7.88 -3.16 -10.23
N ALA A 159 8.88 -3.90 -10.69
CA ALA A 159 9.93 -4.47 -9.87
C ALA A 159 11.24 -3.69 -10.07
N LEU A 160 11.36 -2.59 -9.32
CA LEU A 160 12.50 -1.68 -9.36
C LEU A 160 13.45 -1.91 -8.18
N SER A 161 12.94 -1.75 -6.95
CA SER A 161 13.73 -1.77 -5.72
C SER A 161 14.37 -3.13 -5.44
N GLU A 162 15.57 -3.07 -4.87
CA GLU A 162 16.39 -4.22 -4.51
C GLU A 162 16.78 -4.16 -3.03
N PRO A 163 17.24 -5.27 -2.42
CA PRO A 163 17.69 -5.26 -1.03
C PRO A 163 18.75 -4.20 -0.72
N ASN A 164 19.67 -3.98 -1.66
CA ASN A 164 20.76 -3.01 -1.51
C ASN A 164 20.47 -1.64 -2.14
N HIS A 165 19.38 -1.52 -2.92
CA HIS A 165 19.09 -0.34 -3.74
C HIS A 165 17.61 0.04 -3.66
N GLY A 166 17.29 0.88 -2.66
CA GLY A 166 15.98 1.51 -2.50
C GLY A 166 15.98 2.94 -3.06
N SER A 167 16.52 3.88 -2.28
CA SER A 167 16.64 5.29 -2.65
C SER A 167 17.60 5.54 -3.82
N ASP A 168 18.66 4.73 -3.94
CA ASP A 168 19.61 4.77 -5.07
C ASP A 168 19.18 3.77 -6.17
N ALA A 169 17.96 3.91 -6.66
CA ALA A 169 17.40 3.01 -7.66
C ALA A 169 18.14 3.05 -9.02
N SER A 170 18.95 4.09 -9.27
CA SER A 170 19.79 4.20 -10.47
C SER A 170 20.97 3.23 -10.49
N SER A 171 21.34 2.68 -9.33
CA SER A 171 22.53 1.82 -9.17
C SER A 171 22.16 0.34 -9.00
N LEU A 172 20.97 -0.06 -9.43
CA LEU A 172 20.46 -1.43 -9.26
C LEU A 172 21.42 -2.51 -9.81
N ASN A 173 21.46 -3.67 -9.16
CA ASN A 173 22.39 -4.77 -9.45
C ASN A 173 21.78 -5.86 -10.34
N THR A 174 20.45 -5.97 -10.45
CA THR A 174 19.81 -6.95 -11.32
C THR A 174 20.31 -6.74 -12.75
N THR A 175 20.83 -7.78 -13.39
CA THR A 175 21.44 -7.71 -14.72
C THR A 175 20.52 -8.28 -15.80
N ALA A 176 20.66 -7.77 -17.02
CA ALA A 176 20.06 -8.31 -18.22
C ALA A 176 21.17 -8.51 -19.27
N ARG A 177 21.48 -9.77 -19.57
CA ARG A 177 22.49 -10.15 -20.57
C ARG A 177 21.82 -10.49 -21.88
N LYS A 178 22.23 -9.84 -22.96
CA LYS A 178 21.74 -10.16 -24.31
C LYS A 178 22.16 -11.58 -24.71
N VAL A 179 21.21 -12.35 -25.26
CA VAL A 179 21.42 -13.70 -25.84
C VAL A 179 20.71 -13.81 -27.20
N PRO A 180 20.98 -14.84 -28.01
CA PRO A 180 20.20 -15.07 -29.22
C PRO A 180 18.70 -15.18 -28.91
N GLY A 181 17.89 -14.37 -29.58
CA GLY A 181 16.42 -14.35 -29.43
C GLY A 181 15.88 -13.65 -28.18
N GLY A 182 16.73 -13.09 -27.32
CA GLY A 182 16.24 -12.38 -26.12
C GLY A 182 17.31 -12.00 -25.11
N TRP A 183 16.94 -12.13 -23.84
CA TRP A 183 17.68 -11.66 -22.68
C TRP A 183 17.63 -12.69 -21.56
N ILE A 184 18.70 -12.75 -20.77
CA ILE A 184 18.75 -13.52 -19.53
C ILE A 184 18.88 -12.55 -18.35
N LEU A 185 17.92 -12.61 -17.43
CA LEU A 185 17.86 -11.77 -16.24
C LEU A 185 18.37 -12.54 -15.02
N ASN A 186 19.23 -11.88 -14.23
CA ASN A 186 19.75 -12.41 -12.96
C ASN A 186 19.77 -11.33 -11.89
N GLY A 187 19.22 -11.62 -10.71
CA GLY A 187 19.24 -10.68 -9.59
C GLY A 187 18.14 -10.90 -8.56
N GLN A 188 17.90 -9.87 -7.76
CA GLN A 188 16.92 -9.91 -6.68
C GLN A 188 16.17 -8.59 -6.58
N LYS A 189 14.84 -8.66 -6.48
CA LYS A 189 13.96 -7.53 -6.20
C LYS A 189 13.29 -7.71 -4.85
N ARG A 190 12.96 -6.58 -4.21
CA ARG A 190 12.29 -6.56 -2.90
C ARG A 190 11.25 -5.46 -2.89
N TRP A 191 10.05 -5.78 -2.38
CA TRP A 191 8.85 -4.96 -2.34
C TRP A 191 7.93 -4.87 -3.59
N PRO A 192 8.15 -5.52 -4.76
CA PRO A 192 7.16 -5.51 -5.83
C PRO A 192 5.79 -5.98 -5.34
N ALA A 193 4.83 -5.06 -5.37
CA ALA A 193 3.47 -5.31 -4.90
C ALA A 193 2.73 -6.24 -5.85
N ASN A 194 2.01 -7.21 -5.29
CA ASN A 194 1.12 -8.15 -5.98
C ASN A 194 1.79 -9.09 -6.97
N SER A 195 3.13 -9.16 -6.98
CA SER A 195 3.88 -10.03 -7.88
C SER A 195 3.63 -11.54 -7.64
N SER A 196 3.20 -11.96 -6.44
CA SER A 196 2.91 -13.37 -6.14
C SER A 196 1.75 -13.98 -6.92
N PHE A 197 0.90 -13.16 -7.55
CA PHE A 197 -0.22 -13.61 -8.36
C PHE A 197 -0.32 -12.85 -9.69
N ALA A 198 0.72 -12.12 -10.06
CA ALA A 198 0.75 -11.38 -11.30
C ALA A 198 1.08 -12.31 -12.47
N ASP A 199 0.20 -12.37 -13.48
CA ASP A 199 0.48 -13.05 -14.75
C ASP A 199 1.64 -12.38 -15.49
N ILE A 200 1.71 -11.05 -15.43
CA ILE A 200 2.80 -10.24 -16.00
C ILE A 200 3.22 -9.12 -15.05
N PHE A 201 4.50 -8.76 -15.08
CA PHE A 201 5.02 -7.58 -14.39
C PHE A 201 6.30 -7.08 -15.05
N VAL A 202 6.68 -5.83 -14.78
CA VAL A 202 7.85 -5.20 -15.37
C VAL A 202 9.04 -5.32 -14.42
N VAL A 203 10.14 -5.90 -14.88
CA VAL A 203 11.42 -5.95 -14.18
C VAL A 203 12.38 -4.92 -14.76
N LEU A 204 12.98 -4.11 -13.89
CA LEU A 204 14.01 -3.16 -14.29
C LEU A 204 15.38 -3.77 -14.00
N ALA A 205 16.22 -3.89 -15.03
CA ALA A 205 17.51 -4.55 -14.95
C ALA A 205 18.58 -3.78 -15.74
N CYS A 206 19.82 -3.81 -15.27
CA CYS A 206 20.97 -3.21 -15.93
C CYS A 206 21.41 -4.09 -17.09
N ASN A 207 21.34 -3.55 -18.30
CA ASN A 207 21.82 -4.21 -19.50
C ASN A 207 23.35 -4.28 -19.47
N THR A 208 23.89 -5.49 -19.52
CA THR A 208 25.33 -5.72 -19.37
C THR A 208 26.16 -5.19 -20.54
N SER A 209 25.55 -4.91 -21.70
CA SER A 209 26.23 -4.37 -22.88
C SER A 209 26.29 -2.84 -22.88
N THR A 210 25.24 -2.17 -22.41
CA THR A 210 25.14 -0.70 -22.42
C THR A 210 25.42 -0.07 -21.06
N ASN A 211 25.41 -0.88 -19.99
CA ASN A 211 25.44 -0.45 -18.60
C ASN A 211 24.32 0.56 -18.25
N GLN A 212 23.17 0.42 -18.92
CA GLN A 212 21.98 1.23 -18.70
C GLN A 212 20.82 0.39 -18.18
N ILE A 213 19.90 1.01 -17.45
CA ILE A 213 18.69 0.34 -16.98
C ILE A 213 17.70 0.19 -18.14
N ASN A 214 17.26 -1.04 -18.38
CA ASN A 214 16.19 -1.40 -19.30
C ASN A 214 14.97 -1.97 -18.54
N GLY A 215 13.80 -1.95 -19.19
CA GLY A 215 12.58 -2.59 -18.70
C GLY A 215 12.21 -3.85 -19.49
N PHE A 216 11.77 -4.88 -18.78
CA PHE A 216 11.46 -6.20 -19.33
C PHE A 216 10.11 -6.67 -18.79
N ILE A 217 9.21 -7.09 -19.68
CA ILE A 217 7.97 -7.76 -19.30
C ILE A 217 8.32 -9.21 -18.95
N VAL A 218 7.98 -9.63 -17.74
CA VAL A 218 8.25 -10.98 -17.23
C VAL A 218 6.93 -11.66 -16.90
N ASN A 219 6.78 -12.89 -17.37
CA ASN A 219 5.65 -13.76 -17.02
C ASN A 219 5.83 -14.30 -15.60
N GLY A 220 4.76 -14.28 -14.79
CA GLY A 220 4.76 -14.78 -13.40
C GLY A 220 5.18 -16.24 -13.22
N GLY A 221 5.04 -17.07 -14.26
CA GLY A 221 5.45 -18.48 -14.28
C GLY A 221 6.77 -18.77 -14.98
N ALA A 222 7.57 -17.75 -15.31
CA ALA A 222 8.80 -17.94 -16.08
C ALA A 222 9.80 -18.89 -15.35
N PRO A 223 10.45 -19.83 -16.06
CA PRO A 223 11.50 -20.65 -15.47
C PRO A 223 12.62 -19.79 -14.88
N GLY A 224 13.13 -20.18 -13.70
CA GLY A 224 14.16 -19.42 -12.99
C GLY A 224 13.62 -18.29 -12.08
N LEU A 225 12.32 -18.02 -12.13
CA LEU A 225 11.66 -17.02 -11.29
C LEU A 225 11.17 -17.65 -9.99
N LYS A 226 11.52 -17.04 -8.84
CA LYS A 226 10.97 -17.41 -7.53
C LYS A 226 10.40 -16.17 -6.87
N ILE A 227 9.14 -16.23 -6.46
CA ILE A 227 8.44 -15.13 -5.79
C ILE A 227 7.96 -15.59 -4.43
N SER A 228 8.31 -14.84 -3.38
CA SER A 228 7.89 -15.12 -2.00
C SER A 228 7.27 -13.89 -1.37
N LYS A 229 6.07 -14.04 -0.78
CA LYS A 229 5.40 -12.96 -0.05
C LYS A 229 6.25 -12.49 1.15
N ILE A 230 6.27 -11.17 1.36
CA ILE A 230 6.84 -10.55 2.55
C ILE A 230 5.76 -10.52 3.65
N ASP A 231 6.02 -11.27 4.73
CA ASP A 231 5.17 -11.31 5.91
C ASP A 231 5.51 -10.21 6.93
N ASN A 232 4.73 -10.15 8.03
CA ASN A 232 4.97 -9.27 9.18
C ASN A 232 4.98 -7.76 8.87
N LYS A 233 4.29 -7.35 7.79
CA LYS A 233 4.10 -5.93 7.48
C LYS A 233 3.14 -5.29 8.46
N MET A 234 3.50 -4.14 9.01
CA MET A 234 2.56 -3.32 9.79
C MET A 234 1.65 -2.45 8.92
N SER A 235 1.99 -2.27 7.64
CA SER A 235 1.37 -1.31 6.73
C SER A 235 1.01 -1.95 5.39
N LEU A 236 -0.07 -1.48 4.76
CA LEU A 236 -0.60 -1.98 3.49
C LEU A 236 -0.75 -3.51 3.50
N ARG A 237 -1.28 -4.06 4.59
CA ARG A 237 -1.29 -5.52 4.85
C ARG A 237 -2.04 -6.34 3.80
N VAL A 238 -3.06 -5.75 3.17
CA VAL A 238 -3.84 -6.37 2.10
C VAL A 238 -3.01 -6.54 0.81
N VAL A 239 -2.05 -5.64 0.56
CA VAL A 239 -1.17 -5.69 -0.61
C VAL A 239 -0.17 -6.84 -0.44
N GLN A 240 -0.01 -7.69 -1.45
CA GLN A 240 0.92 -8.82 -1.39
C GLN A 240 2.29 -8.40 -1.91
N ASN A 241 3.06 -7.64 -1.13
CA ASN A 241 4.45 -7.33 -1.50
C ASN A 241 5.31 -8.60 -1.43
N CYS A 242 6.25 -8.74 -2.36
CA CYS A 242 7.09 -9.93 -2.44
C CYS A 242 8.59 -9.60 -2.52
N ASP A 243 9.38 -10.61 -2.21
CA ASP A 243 10.74 -10.78 -2.69
C ASP A 243 10.70 -11.58 -4.01
N ILE A 244 11.53 -11.20 -4.96
CA ILE A 244 11.67 -11.88 -6.26
C ILE A 244 13.14 -12.25 -6.45
N LEU A 245 13.41 -13.51 -6.75
CA LEU A 245 14.71 -14.00 -7.22
C LEU A 245 14.60 -14.36 -8.70
N LEU A 246 15.59 -13.91 -9.47
CA LEU A 246 15.73 -14.21 -10.88
C LEU A 246 17.03 -14.99 -11.07
N GLU A 247 16.91 -16.25 -11.47
CA GLU A 247 18.01 -17.18 -11.77
C GLU A 247 17.92 -17.60 -13.23
N ASP A 248 18.70 -16.97 -14.10
CA ASP A 248 18.70 -17.18 -15.55
C ASP A 248 17.31 -17.11 -16.20
N VAL A 249 16.49 -16.14 -15.80
CA VAL A 249 15.14 -15.93 -16.36
C VAL A 249 15.25 -15.43 -17.80
N PHE A 250 14.72 -16.21 -18.75
CA PHE A 250 14.68 -15.81 -20.16
C PHE A 250 13.51 -14.87 -20.46
N VAL A 251 13.80 -13.81 -21.22
CA VAL A 251 12.82 -12.84 -21.72
C VAL A 251 13.06 -12.66 -23.23
N PRO A 252 12.06 -12.87 -24.10
CA PRO A 252 12.23 -12.70 -25.54
C PRO A 252 12.44 -11.23 -25.90
N ASP A 253 12.96 -10.97 -27.10
CA ASP A 253 13.24 -9.60 -27.54
C ASP A 253 12.02 -8.69 -27.59
N ASP A 254 10.87 -9.24 -27.96
CA ASP A 254 9.61 -8.51 -28.08
C ASP A 254 9.07 -8.05 -26.71
N ASP A 255 9.51 -8.69 -25.62
CA ASP A 255 9.10 -8.35 -24.25
C ASP A 255 10.04 -7.33 -23.58
N ARG A 256 11.08 -6.85 -24.28
CA ARG A 256 11.89 -5.73 -23.83
C ARG A 256 11.20 -4.41 -24.17
N LEU A 257 10.93 -3.58 -23.17
CA LEU A 257 10.32 -2.26 -23.35
C LEU A 257 11.26 -1.33 -24.16
N PRO A 258 10.92 -0.94 -25.40
CA PRO A 258 11.84 -0.19 -26.24
C PRO A 258 11.95 1.28 -25.83
N GLY A 259 11.01 1.81 -25.03
CA GLY A 259 11.06 3.16 -24.46
C GLY A 259 11.83 3.30 -23.15
N ALA A 260 12.30 2.19 -22.55
CA ALA A 260 13.07 2.21 -21.31
C ALA A 260 14.53 1.84 -21.60
N ASN A 261 15.37 2.83 -21.95
CA ASN A 261 16.78 2.61 -22.34
C ASN A 261 17.79 3.20 -21.35
N SER A 262 17.32 3.91 -20.33
CA SER A 262 18.13 4.53 -19.29
C SER A 262 17.30 4.77 -18.04
N PHE A 263 17.95 5.08 -16.91
CA PHE A 263 17.22 5.50 -15.71
C PHE A 263 16.43 6.79 -15.95
N GLN A 264 16.94 7.68 -16.79
CA GLN A 264 16.30 8.94 -17.14
C GLN A 264 14.92 8.71 -17.77
N ASP A 265 14.76 7.69 -18.60
CA ASP A 265 13.48 7.34 -19.20
C ASP A 265 12.43 6.93 -18.14
N LEU A 266 12.88 6.34 -17.03
CA LEU A 266 12.02 5.96 -15.90
C LEU A 266 11.65 7.13 -14.97
N VAL A 267 12.28 8.30 -15.11
CA VAL A 267 11.93 9.52 -14.35
C VAL A 267 11.32 10.63 -15.20
N LYS A 268 11.38 10.51 -16.53
CA LYS A 268 10.80 11.48 -17.47
C LYS A 268 9.30 11.71 -17.19
N ILE A 269 8.89 12.96 -17.38
CA ILE A 269 7.48 13.32 -17.49
C ILE A 269 7.16 13.27 -18.97
N TYR A 270 6.27 12.36 -19.35
CA TYR A 270 5.71 12.40 -20.68
C TYR A 270 4.54 13.37 -20.68
N SER A 271 4.50 14.27 -21.66
CA SER A 271 3.37 15.17 -21.91
C SER A 271 2.24 14.39 -22.56
N ILE A 272 1.72 13.37 -21.88
CA ILE A 272 0.57 12.59 -22.35
C ILE A 272 -0.61 13.06 -21.53
N SER A 273 -1.55 13.75 -22.18
CA SER A 273 -2.85 13.99 -21.58
C SER A 273 -3.63 12.66 -21.58
N PRO A 274 -4.23 12.24 -20.46
CA PRO A 274 -5.00 11.00 -20.39
C PRO A 274 -6.19 10.96 -21.37
N HIS A 275 -6.56 12.08 -21.99
CA HIS A 275 -7.65 12.18 -22.95
C HIS A 275 -7.21 11.99 -24.42
N THR A 276 -5.92 11.84 -24.69
CA THR A 276 -5.38 11.67 -26.06
C THR A 276 -4.86 10.26 -26.33
N ILE A 277 -5.45 9.26 -25.66
CA ILE A 277 -5.06 7.83 -25.78
C ILE A 277 -5.24 7.29 -27.22
N GLY A 278 -6.05 7.96 -28.06
CA GLY A 278 -6.30 7.53 -29.44
C GLY A 278 -5.12 7.68 -30.41
N ASP A 279 -4.20 8.63 -30.18
CA ASP A 279 -3.14 9.01 -31.13
C ASP A 279 -1.71 8.77 -30.62
N THR A 280 -1.54 8.21 -29.42
CA THR A 280 -0.21 7.97 -28.85
C THR A 280 0.28 6.56 -29.19
N ASP A 281 1.54 6.42 -29.63
CA ASP A 281 2.18 5.11 -29.80
C ASP A 281 2.11 4.35 -28.46
N LEU A 282 1.60 3.11 -28.47
CA LEU A 282 1.50 2.26 -27.26
C LEU A 282 2.83 2.19 -26.51
N THR A 283 3.93 2.31 -27.23
CA THR A 283 5.29 2.32 -26.70
C THR A 283 5.55 3.46 -25.71
N ASP A 284 5.07 4.67 -26.01
CA ASP A 284 5.23 5.84 -25.16
C ASP A 284 4.32 5.78 -23.94
N TYR A 285 3.12 5.20 -24.10
CA TYR A 285 2.20 4.97 -23.00
C TYR A 285 2.77 3.98 -21.96
N VAL A 286 3.36 2.87 -22.41
CA VAL A 286 3.95 1.87 -21.50
C VAL A 286 5.15 2.46 -20.76
N ALA A 287 5.98 3.28 -21.40
CA ALA A 287 7.07 3.98 -20.75
C ALA A 287 6.58 5.03 -19.74
N TYR A 288 5.49 5.74 -20.05
CA TYR A 288 4.85 6.70 -19.16
C TYR A 288 4.31 6.08 -17.88
N ILE A 289 3.59 4.95 -17.96
CA ILE A 289 3.07 4.28 -16.76
C ILE A 289 4.19 3.66 -15.91
N GLN A 290 5.38 3.40 -16.48
CA GLN A 290 6.57 3.03 -15.69
C GLN A 290 7.20 4.23 -14.97
N ALA A 291 6.94 5.46 -15.41
CA ALA A 291 7.63 6.64 -14.93
C ALA A 291 7.30 6.95 -13.46
N LEU A 292 8.35 7.20 -12.66
CA LEU A 292 8.21 7.56 -11.24
C LEU A 292 7.45 8.88 -11.04
N SER A 293 7.50 9.78 -12.01
CA SER A 293 6.77 11.05 -11.93
C SER A 293 5.26 10.85 -11.95
N PHE A 294 4.76 9.88 -12.74
CA PHE A 294 3.34 9.55 -12.81
C PHE A 294 2.86 8.86 -11.53
N SER A 295 3.57 7.82 -11.07
CA SER A 295 3.22 7.11 -9.83
C SER A 295 3.24 8.02 -8.59
N ARG A 296 4.13 9.02 -8.53
CA ARG A 296 4.15 10.03 -7.44
C ARG A 296 2.90 10.88 -7.37
N VAL A 297 2.33 11.29 -8.51
CA VAL A 297 1.05 12.02 -8.56
C VAL A 297 -0.07 11.15 -7.99
N ILE A 298 -0.09 9.87 -8.37
CA ILE A 298 -1.10 8.95 -7.85
C ILE A 298 -0.94 8.75 -6.33
N VAL A 299 0.29 8.58 -5.84
CA VAL A 299 0.57 8.48 -4.38
C VAL A 299 0.15 9.74 -3.62
N ALA A 300 0.29 10.92 -4.22
CA ALA A 300 -0.24 12.15 -3.65
C ALA A 300 -1.78 12.07 -3.51
N TRP A 301 -2.50 11.72 -4.57
CA TRP A 301 -3.97 11.53 -4.52
C TRP A 301 -4.41 10.43 -3.55
N ILE A 302 -3.62 9.37 -3.40
CA ILE A 302 -3.83 8.35 -2.37
C ILE A 302 -3.70 9.00 -0.98
N SER A 303 -2.67 9.79 -0.73
CA SER A 303 -2.48 10.42 0.58
C SER A 303 -3.65 11.37 0.93
N ILE A 304 -4.12 12.14 -0.06
CA ILE A 304 -5.32 13.00 0.00
C ILE A 304 -6.56 12.21 0.42
N GLY A 305 -6.86 11.09 -0.27
CA GLY A 305 -8.07 10.33 0.00
C GLY A 305 -8.04 9.53 1.33
N ILE A 306 -6.86 9.33 1.93
CA ILE A 306 -6.71 8.72 3.26
C ILE A 306 -6.95 9.79 4.31
N ALA A 307 -6.29 10.94 4.16
CA ALA A 307 -6.47 12.10 5.03
C ALA A 307 -7.95 12.54 5.08
N ALA A 308 -8.63 12.60 3.93
CA ALA A 308 -10.06 12.87 3.83
C ALA A 308 -10.92 11.85 4.59
N GLY A 309 -10.67 10.55 4.38
CA GLY A 309 -11.42 9.50 5.08
C GLY A 309 -11.19 9.48 6.59
N VAL A 310 -9.98 9.84 7.05
CA VAL A 310 -9.68 10.00 8.47
C VAL A 310 -10.40 11.20 9.05
N TYR A 311 -10.43 12.34 8.35
CA TYR A 311 -11.24 13.49 8.76
C TYR A 311 -12.71 13.11 8.93
N ASP A 312 -13.30 12.46 7.92
CA ASP A 312 -14.71 12.06 7.95
C ASP A 312 -15.00 11.10 9.12
N ALA A 313 -14.10 10.16 9.40
CA ALA A 313 -14.19 9.25 10.52
C ALA A 313 -14.07 9.97 11.89
N CYS A 314 -13.13 10.92 12.01
CA CYS A 314 -12.95 11.71 13.23
C CYS A 314 -14.16 12.60 13.49
N LEU A 315 -14.69 13.29 12.48
CA LEU A 315 -15.85 14.16 12.63
C LEU A 315 -17.07 13.37 13.11
N ARG A 316 -17.34 12.21 12.49
CA ARG A 316 -18.41 11.32 12.95
C ARG A 316 -18.19 10.84 14.37
N HIS A 317 -17.00 10.32 14.67
CA HIS A 317 -16.67 9.78 15.99
C HIS A 317 -16.84 10.84 17.09
N LEU A 318 -16.37 12.05 16.85
CA LEU A 318 -16.47 13.14 17.82
C LEU A 318 -17.92 13.64 18.00
N GLY A 319 -18.75 13.53 16.97
CA GLY A 319 -20.19 13.82 17.06
C GLY A 319 -20.98 12.74 17.81
N GLU A 320 -20.63 11.46 17.62
CA GLU A 320 -21.30 10.31 18.23
C GLU A 320 -20.87 10.10 19.70
N ARG A 321 -19.57 10.16 19.98
CA ARG A 321 -19.00 9.85 21.30
C ARG A 321 -19.29 10.95 22.31
N LYS A 322 -19.83 10.58 23.48
CA LYS A 322 -20.04 11.53 24.58
C LYS A 322 -19.10 11.26 25.75
N GLN A 323 -18.49 12.31 26.29
CA GLN A 323 -17.78 12.33 27.57
C GLN A 323 -18.10 13.61 28.33
N PHE A 324 -18.05 13.57 29.65
CA PHE A 324 -18.41 14.70 30.51
C PHE A 324 -19.79 15.31 30.17
N GLY A 325 -20.75 14.46 29.77
CA GLY A 325 -22.11 14.87 29.43
C GLY A 325 -22.29 15.54 28.06
N ALA A 326 -21.22 15.73 27.28
CA ALA A 326 -21.28 16.40 25.97
C ALA A 326 -20.62 15.55 24.86
N PRO A 327 -20.98 15.77 23.58
CA PRO A 327 -20.22 15.21 22.46
C PRO A 327 -18.75 15.63 22.51
N LEU A 328 -17.83 14.76 22.10
CA LEU A 328 -16.40 15.11 22.03
C LEU A 328 -16.11 16.27 21.06
N ALA A 329 -16.99 16.50 20.08
CA ALA A 329 -16.93 17.65 19.19
C ALA A 329 -17.17 19.00 19.90
N ALA A 330 -17.67 19.03 21.14
CA ALA A 330 -17.91 20.26 21.89
C ALA A 330 -16.65 20.84 22.57
N PHE A 331 -15.55 20.08 22.65
CA PHE A 331 -14.34 20.50 23.35
C PHE A 331 -13.37 21.24 22.43
N GLN A 332 -12.85 22.38 22.89
CA GLN A 332 -11.98 23.28 22.10
C GLN A 332 -10.76 22.57 21.48
N LEU A 333 -10.05 21.76 22.27
CA LEU A 333 -8.87 21.03 21.77
C LEU A 333 -9.20 19.99 20.69
N ASN A 334 -10.40 19.40 20.72
CA ASN A 334 -10.84 18.47 19.68
C ASN A 334 -11.25 19.22 18.41
N GLN A 335 -11.91 20.37 18.55
CA GLN A 335 -12.24 21.25 17.41
C GLN A 335 -10.99 21.80 16.73
N GLU A 336 -10.00 22.26 17.51
CA GLU A 336 -8.72 22.72 16.97
C GLU A 336 -8.08 21.63 16.10
N LYS A 337 -7.96 20.41 16.62
CA LYS A 337 -7.42 19.27 15.86
C LYS A 337 -8.22 18.99 14.58
N LEU A 338 -9.56 19.02 14.62
CA LEU A 338 -10.39 18.87 13.42
C LEU A 338 -10.10 19.93 12.35
N VAL A 339 -9.86 21.18 12.73
CA VAL A 339 -9.51 22.25 11.78
C VAL A 339 -8.14 21.99 11.15
N TRP A 340 -7.15 21.55 11.94
CA TRP A 340 -5.83 21.18 11.41
C TRP A 340 -5.90 20.04 10.38
N LEU A 341 -6.81 19.08 10.57
CA LEU A 341 -7.03 17.99 9.61
C LEU A 341 -7.57 18.46 8.25
N LEU A 342 -8.13 19.67 8.13
CA LEU A 342 -8.62 20.24 6.85
C LEU A 342 -7.54 21.05 6.11
N GLY A 343 -6.51 21.54 6.82
CA GLY A 343 -5.53 22.51 6.28
C GLY A 343 -4.65 22.00 5.14
N TRP A 344 -4.52 20.68 4.96
CA TRP A 344 -3.72 20.10 3.86
C TRP A 344 -4.35 20.33 2.47
N ARG A 345 -5.64 20.65 2.41
CA ARG A 345 -6.45 20.70 1.18
C ARG A 345 -6.30 22.00 0.39
N LEU A 346 -5.59 23.00 0.92
CA LEU A 346 -5.35 24.32 0.30
C LEU A 346 -4.31 24.33 -0.84
N TYR A 347 -3.66 23.21 -1.15
CA TYR A 347 -2.61 23.17 -2.15
C TYR A 347 -3.07 22.41 -3.41
N LYS A 348 -3.53 23.16 -4.41
CA LYS A 348 -3.72 22.66 -5.78
C LYS A 348 -2.56 23.12 -6.66
N LEU A 349 -1.89 22.15 -7.26
CA LEU A 349 -1.05 22.30 -8.45
C LEU A 349 -1.31 21.06 -9.29
N HIS A 350 -2.23 21.16 -10.26
CA HIS A 350 -2.25 20.34 -11.49
C HIS A 350 -3.37 20.83 -12.42
N ASP A 351 -3.05 21.34 -13.61
CA ASP A 351 -3.14 20.63 -14.90
C ASP A 351 -2.85 21.58 -16.08
N SER A 352 -2.00 21.16 -17.03
CA SER A 352 -1.75 21.79 -18.36
C SER A 352 -0.58 21.12 -19.13
N GLY A 353 -0.10 19.94 -18.70
CA GLY A 353 1.04 19.27 -19.36
C GLY A 353 2.40 19.96 -19.18
N ARG A 354 2.51 20.93 -18.25
CA ARG A 354 3.73 21.72 -17.96
C ARG A 354 4.44 21.32 -16.66
N MET A 355 4.07 20.18 -16.07
CA MET A 355 4.57 19.78 -14.76
C MET A 355 6.03 19.33 -14.84
N THR A 356 6.87 19.78 -13.89
CA THR A 356 8.28 19.32 -13.77
C THR A 356 8.42 18.16 -12.79
N THR A 357 9.51 17.38 -12.88
CA THR A 357 9.79 16.27 -11.94
C THR A 357 9.94 16.81 -10.51
N GLY A 358 10.49 18.02 -10.35
CA GLY A 358 10.54 18.73 -9.07
C GLY A 358 9.13 18.99 -8.52
N GLN A 359 8.21 19.53 -9.33
CA GLN A 359 6.83 19.77 -8.91
C GLN A 359 6.09 18.49 -8.48
N ALA A 360 6.21 17.39 -9.22
CA ALA A 360 5.63 16.09 -8.83
C ALA A 360 6.22 15.57 -7.50
N SER A 361 7.53 15.75 -7.30
CA SER A 361 8.23 15.35 -6.07
C SER A 361 7.82 16.23 -4.87
N LEU A 362 7.65 17.53 -5.08
CA LEU A 362 7.16 18.48 -4.06
C LEU A 362 5.76 18.11 -3.60
N GLY A 363 4.85 17.87 -4.55
CA GLY A 363 3.48 17.44 -4.28
C GLY A 363 3.46 16.18 -3.40
N LYS A 364 4.16 15.12 -3.83
CA LYS A 364 4.26 13.87 -3.05
C LYS A 364 4.84 14.11 -1.66
N ALA A 365 6.00 14.77 -1.54
CA ALA A 365 6.67 14.99 -0.26
C ALA A 365 5.81 15.79 0.73
N TRP A 366 5.27 16.92 0.28
CA TRP A 366 4.50 17.80 1.15
C TRP A 366 3.17 17.15 1.57
N ILE A 367 2.43 16.58 0.60
CA ILE A 367 1.12 15.96 0.87
C ILE A 367 1.28 14.74 1.77
N THR A 368 2.25 13.86 1.52
CA THR A 368 2.47 12.67 2.37
C THR A 368 2.90 13.05 3.78
N LYS A 369 3.75 14.08 3.95
CA LYS A 369 4.12 14.62 5.26
C LYS A 369 2.90 15.15 6.02
N LYS A 370 2.09 15.99 5.36
CA LYS A 370 0.87 16.55 5.96
C LYS A 370 -0.20 15.51 6.23
N ALA A 371 -0.36 14.53 5.33
CA ALA A 371 -1.25 13.40 5.55
C ALA A 371 -0.79 12.56 6.75
N ARG A 372 0.51 12.30 6.91
CA ARG A 372 1.05 11.60 8.08
C ARG A 372 0.75 12.33 9.40
N GLU A 373 1.02 13.64 9.45
CA GLU A 373 0.67 14.51 10.60
C GLU A 373 -0.86 14.48 10.87
N THR A 374 -1.67 14.59 9.82
CA THR A 374 -3.14 14.55 9.86
C THR A 374 -3.64 13.22 10.43
N VAL A 375 -3.14 12.11 9.91
CA VAL A 375 -3.61 10.78 10.33
C VAL A 375 -3.15 10.47 11.76
N ALA A 376 -1.97 10.94 12.18
CA ALA A 376 -1.52 10.83 13.56
C ALA A 376 -2.45 11.57 14.55
N LEU A 377 -2.83 12.81 14.22
CA LEU A 377 -3.82 13.58 14.99
C LEU A 377 -5.20 12.90 14.98
N GLY A 378 -5.62 12.38 13.83
CA GLY A 378 -6.88 11.64 13.71
C GLY A 378 -6.92 10.39 14.60
N ARG A 379 -5.81 9.63 14.66
CA ARG A 379 -5.68 8.49 15.56
C ARG A 379 -5.84 8.91 17.02
N GLU A 380 -5.24 10.04 17.40
CA GLU A 380 -5.38 10.59 18.75
C GLU A 380 -6.81 10.94 19.13
N LEU A 381 -7.56 11.56 18.22
CA LEU A 381 -8.96 11.96 18.42
C LEU A 381 -9.89 10.79 18.74
N LEU A 382 -9.57 9.57 18.32
CA LEU A 382 -10.35 8.36 18.63
C LEU A 382 -9.93 7.68 19.95
N GLY A 383 -8.90 8.18 20.64
CA GLY A 383 -8.43 7.61 21.90
C GLY A 383 -8.04 6.12 21.76
N GLY A 384 -8.57 5.26 22.65
CA GLY A 384 -8.35 3.82 22.59
C GLY A 384 -8.94 3.15 21.33
N ASN A 385 -10.03 3.68 20.78
CA ASN A 385 -10.61 3.15 19.55
C ASN A 385 -9.78 3.50 18.30
N GLY A 386 -8.82 4.42 18.43
CA GLY A 386 -7.89 4.77 17.36
C GLY A 386 -6.81 3.72 17.09
N ILE A 387 -6.63 2.72 17.97
CA ILE A 387 -5.65 1.63 17.78
C ILE A 387 -6.26 0.34 17.24
N VAL A 388 -7.57 0.27 17.04
CA VAL A 388 -8.24 -0.89 16.43
C VAL A 388 -8.58 -0.61 14.96
N THR A 389 -8.63 -1.67 14.15
CA THR A 389 -8.89 -1.55 12.71
C THR A 389 -10.37 -1.30 12.40
N ASP A 390 -11.27 -1.58 13.33
CA ASP A 390 -12.73 -1.47 13.18
C ASP A 390 -13.26 -0.07 12.84
N PHE A 391 -12.53 0.97 13.26
CA PHE A 391 -12.86 2.37 12.97
C PHE A 391 -12.03 2.95 11.82
N HIS A 392 -11.28 2.11 11.10
CA HIS A 392 -10.42 2.41 9.95
C HIS A 392 -9.27 3.42 10.18
N VAL A 393 -9.29 4.25 11.23
CA VAL A 393 -8.23 5.25 11.49
C VAL A 393 -6.91 4.59 11.90
N GLY A 394 -6.93 3.57 12.76
CA GLY A 394 -5.70 2.83 13.12
C GLY A 394 -5.07 2.15 11.89
N LYS A 395 -5.91 1.56 11.04
CA LYS A 395 -5.51 1.00 9.75
C LYS A 395 -4.89 2.07 8.83
N ALA A 396 -5.55 3.23 8.70
CA ALA A 396 -5.08 4.35 7.88
C ALA A 396 -3.75 4.93 8.39
N PHE A 397 -3.58 5.01 9.71
CA PHE A 397 -2.34 5.42 10.37
C PHE A 397 -1.18 4.52 9.96
N CYS A 398 -1.37 3.21 10.07
CA CYS A 398 -0.38 2.24 9.62
C CYS A 398 -0.11 2.36 8.11
N ASP A 399 -1.15 2.40 7.27
CA ASP A 399 -1.02 2.47 5.80
C ASP A 399 -0.28 3.73 5.31
N MET A 400 -0.41 4.85 6.04
CA MET A 400 0.25 6.10 5.70
C MET A 400 1.78 6.03 5.83
N GLU A 401 2.32 5.19 6.73
CA GLU A 401 3.77 5.02 6.87
C GLU A 401 4.40 4.44 5.60
N SER A 402 3.75 3.48 4.93
CA SER A 402 4.27 2.98 3.65
C SER A 402 4.23 4.06 2.56
N LEU A 403 3.16 4.84 2.45
CA LEU A 403 3.02 5.91 1.47
C LEU A 403 4.06 7.02 1.64
N TYR A 404 4.43 7.30 2.88
CA TYR A 404 5.51 8.22 3.21
C TYR A 404 6.86 7.72 2.67
N THR A 405 7.09 6.40 2.67
CA THR A 405 8.36 5.77 2.29
C THR A 405 8.47 5.43 0.79
N TYR A 406 7.48 4.80 0.16
CA TYR A 406 7.62 4.29 -1.22
C TYR A 406 7.39 5.41 -2.27
N GLU A 407 7.71 5.13 -3.55
CA GLU A 407 7.86 6.13 -4.64
C GLU A 407 8.92 7.21 -4.32
N GLY A 408 9.94 6.82 -3.57
CA GLY A 408 10.98 7.68 -3.01
C GLY A 408 10.56 8.22 -1.63
N SER A 409 11.48 8.19 -0.67
CA SER A 409 11.21 8.74 0.66
C SER A 409 10.92 10.25 0.60
N TYR A 410 10.41 10.80 1.70
CA TYR A 410 10.25 12.25 1.84
C TYR A 410 11.57 12.99 1.55
N GLU A 411 12.68 12.54 2.13
CA GLU A 411 14.00 13.14 1.99
C GLU A 411 14.47 13.11 0.54
N VAL A 412 14.32 11.95 -0.15
CA VAL A 412 14.71 11.83 -1.56
C VAL A 412 13.90 12.80 -2.43
N ASN A 413 12.58 12.87 -2.23
CA ASN A 413 11.74 13.79 -2.99
C ASN A 413 12.08 15.25 -2.68
N ALA A 414 12.33 15.61 -1.41
CA ALA A 414 12.76 16.95 -1.02
C ALA A 414 14.10 17.34 -1.66
N LEU A 415 15.05 16.41 -1.76
CA LEU A 415 16.34 16.64 -2.42
C LEU A 415 16.21 16.76 -3.95
N ILE A 416 15.26 16.06 -4.57
CA ILE A 416 14.94 16.24 -6.00
C ILE A 416 14.43 17.67 -6.24
N VAL A 417 13.54 18.16 -5.38
CA VAL A 417 13.02 19.55 -5.43
C VAL A 417 14.13 20.56 -5.20
N ALA A 418 14.96 20.35 -4.18
CA ALA A 418 16.09 21.24 -3.87
C ALA A 418 17.05 21.35 -5.06
N ARG A 419 17.36 20.23 -5.73
CA ARG A 419 18.17 20.24 -6.95
C ARG A 419 17.50 21.01 -8.09
N ASP A 420 16.19 20.85 -8.29
CA ASP A 420 15.43 21.55 -9.33
C ASP A 420 15.47 23.08 -9.12
N ILE A 421 15.32 23.53 -7.87
CA ILE A 421 15.33 24.96 -7.51
C ILE A 421 16.75 25.55 -7.56
N THR A 422 17.75 24.83 -7.06
CA THR A 422 19.10 25.37 -6.85
C THR A 422 20.08 25.05 -7.97
N GLY A 423 19.78 24.06 -8.82
CA GLY A 423 20.72 23.48 -9.78
C GLY A 423 21.79 22.56 -9.15
N ILE A 424 21.81 22.39 -7.82
CA ILE A 424 22.87 21.67 -7.09
C ILE A 424 22.34 20.35 -6.54
N ALA A 425 22.98 19.23 -6.92
CA ALA A 425 22.62 17.91 -6.41
C ALA A 425 23.21 17.66 -5.00
N SER A 426 22.40 17.14 -4.08
CA SER A 426 22.79 16.89 -2.68
C SER A 426 22.32 15.52 -2.15
N ILE A 427 22.14 14.54 -3.05
CA ILE A 427 21.75 13.16 -2.66
C ILE A 427 22.97 12.35 -2.19
N ARG A 428 24.12 12.56 -2.83
CA ARG A 428 25.35 11.82 -2.50
C ARG A 428 26.05 12.47 -1.31
N PRO A 429 26.66 11.68 -0.42
CA PRO A 429 27.53 12.23 0.61
C PRO A 429 28.73 12.91 -0.04
N ALA A 430 29.38 13.81 0.70
CA ALA A 430 30.72 14.26 0.33
C ALA A 430 31.61 13.02 0.13
N SER A 431 32.37 12.97 -0.96
CA SER A 431 33.36 11.92 -1.18
C SER A 431 34.26 11.85 0.06
N ARG A 432 34.34 10.69 0.72
CA ARG A 432 35.43 10.46 1.67
C ARG A 432 36.71 10.56 0.84
N LEU A 433 37.49 11.61 1.08
CA LEU A 433 38.86 11.77 0.56
C LEU A 433 39.73 10.60 1.01
#